data_AF-A0A1G4AKF7-F1
#
_entry.id   AF-A0A1G4AKF7-F1
#
_cell.length_a   1.000
_cell.length_b   1.000
_cell.length_c   1.000
_cell.angle_alpha   90.00
_cell.angle_beta   90.00
_cell.angle_gamma   90.00
#
_symmetry.space_group_name_H-M   'P 1'
#
loop_
_entity.id
_entity.type
_entity.pdbx_description
1 polymer ?
#
loop_
_entity_poly.entity_id
_entity_poly.type
_entity_poly.pdbx_seq_one_letter_code
_entity_poly.pdbx_strand_id
1 'polypeptide(L)'
;MNHRMVCALVAALGVATTALVAASAKPVTKKEVLTAIEVLEKDPFGDRAATAARVVARFGEESEEVFLYLSDDTLPWMSDDVPPAQAEARALLMAVYFAGNIKAQLERKRVEDDPYSGWLLAIKTYREMRKRQAQIRIPEIEELMELERAGRLKAHAETIQQKQEEQSRRERMI
;
A
#
# COMPACT_ATOMS: atom_id res chain seq x y z
N MET A 1 -39.44 46.59 -5.82
CA MET A 1 -40.73 45.87 -5.92
C MET A 1 -40.76 44.84 -4.80
N ASN A 2 -41.58 45.10 -3.79
CA ASN A 2 -41.75 44.25 -2.61
C ASN A 2 -42.60 43.03 -2.95
N HIS A 3 -42.24 41.85 -2.46
CA HIS A 3 -43.21 41.00 -1.77
C HIS A 3 -42.53 40.24 -0.62
N ARG A 4 -42.94 40.61 0.59
CA ARG A 4 -42.70 39.91 1.84
C ARG A 4 -43.57 38.66 1.85
N MET A 5 -43.09 37.52 2.33
CA MET A 5 -43.94 36.67 3.16
C MET A 5 -43.09 35.84 4.11
N VAL A 6 -43.24 36.17 5.40
CA VAL A 6 -42.82 35.42 6.56
C VAL A 6 -43.85 34.32 6.79
N CYS A 7 -43.42 33.07 6.93
CA CYS A 7 -44.16 32.06 7.68
C CYS A 7 -43.18 31.44 8.68
N ALA A 8 -43.27 31.90 9.92
CA ALA A 8 -42.71 31.20 11.06
C ALA A 8 -43.56 29.95 11.30
N LEU A 9 -42.94 28.79 11.40
CA LEU A 9 -43.51 27.66 12.13
C LEU A 9 -42.43 27.09 13.03
N VAL A 10 -42.63 27.32 14.33
CA VAL A 10 -41.87 26.70 15.42
C VAL A 10 -42.23 25.22 15.42
N ALA A 11 -41.24 24.38 15.17
CA ALA A 11 -41.22 23.01 15.67
C ALA A 11 -39.92 22.85 16.45
N ALA A 12 -40.01 22.99 17.76
CA ALA A 12 -38.97 22.57 18.69
C ALA A 12 -38.89 21.04 18.64
N LEU A 13 -38.11 20.51 17.69
CA LEU A 13 -37.57 19.16 17.77
C LEU A 13 -36.21 19.26 18.44
N GLY A 14 -36.10 18.67 19.63
CA GLY A 14 -34.85 18.50 20.33
C GLY A 14 -33.84 17.83 19.39
N VAL A 15 -32.83 18.60 18.99
CA VAL A 15 -31.67 18.07 18.28
C VAL A 15 -30.86 17.31 19.32
N ALA A 16 -31.15 16.02 19.46
CA ALA A 16 -30.19 15.08 20.00
C ALA A 16 -29.08 14.96 18.95
N THR A 17 -28.10 15.87 19.00
CA THR A 17 -26.81 15.70 18.34
C THR A 17 -26.15 14.51 19.01
N THR A 18 -26.37 13.31 18.49
CA THR A 18 -25.43 12.22 18.66
C THR A 18 -24.16 12.62 17.92
N ALA A 19 -23.28 13.33 18.64
CA ALA A 19 -21.89 13.43 18.25
C ALA A 19 -21.36 11.99 18.19
N LEU A 20 -21.30 11.44 16.98
CA LEU A 20 -20.53 10.24 16.71
C LEU A 20 -19.09 10.64 16.99
N VAL A 21 -18.62 10.39 18.22
CA VAL A 21 -17.20 10.41 18.52
C VAL A 21 -16.63 9.30 17.64
N ALA A 22 -16.05 9.68 16.50
CA ALA A 22 -15.19 8.79 15.73
C ALA A 22 -14.06 8.40 16.70
N ALA A 23 -14.20 7.22 17.31
CA ALA A 23 -13.15 6.66 18.14
C ALA A 23 -11.94 6.51 17.24
N SER A 24 -10.94 7.38 17.43
CA SER A 24 -9.66 7.28 16.74
C SER A 24 -9.08 5.90 17.08
N ALA A 25 -9.12 4.99 16.11
CA ALA A 25 -8.59 3.65 16.31
C ALA A 25 -7.11 3.79 16.66
N LYS A 26 -6.65 3.10 17.71
CA LYS A 26 -5.25 3.16 18.12
C LYS A 26 -4.33 2.90 16.92
N PRO A 27 -3.19 3.61 16.82
CA PRO A 27 -2.19 3.36 15.77
C PRO A 27 -1.76 1.89 15.77
N VAL A 28 -1.47 1.35 14.59
CA VAL A 28 -0.93 -0.01 14.46
C VAL A 28 0.45 -0.07 15.10
N THR A 29 0.66 -1.04 15.98
CA THR A 29 1.95 -1.23 16.64
C THR A 29 2.92 -2.03 15.76
N LYS A 30 4.23 -1.85 16.02
CA LYS A 30 5.28 -2.65 15.38
C LYS A 30 5.08 -4.16 15.50
N LYS A 31 4.58 -4.64 16.64
CA LYS A 31 4.28 -6.07 16.85
C LYS A 31 3.15 -6.56 15.96
N GLU A 32 2.10 -5.77 15.82
CA GLU A 32 0.94 -6.11 14.98
C GLU A 32 1.32 -6.16 13.51
N VAL A 33 2.08 -5.16 13.01
CA VAL A 33 2.51 -5.17 11.61
C VAL A 33 3.47 -6.32 11.31
N LEU A 34 4.42 -6.65 12.20
CA LEU A 34 5.29 -7.81 12.00
C LEU A 34 4.49 -9.12 11.95
N THR A 35 3.47 -9.25 12.79
CA THR A 35 2.56 -10.41 12.75
C THR A 35 1.77 -10.47 11.43
N ALA A 36 1.30 -9.33 10.94
CA ALA A 36 0.58 -9.24 9.67
C ALA A 36 1.48 -9.56 8.47
N ILE A 37 2.72 -9.07 8.48
CA ILE A 37 3.74 -9.39 7.47
C ILE A 37 3.98 -10.91 7.45
N GLU A 38 4.14 -11.56 8.61
CA GLU A 38 4.31 -13.02 8.66
C GLU A 38 3.13 -13.78 8.04
N VAL A 39 1.89 -13.29 8.21
CA VAL A 39 0.71 -13.89 7.58
C VAL A 39 0.83 -13.81 6.05
N LEU A 40 1.18 -12.64 5.51
CA LEU A 40 1.34 -12.44 4.07
C LEU A 40 2.53 -13.21 3.49
N GLU A 41 3.63 -13.36 4.22
CA GLU A 41 4.79 -14.12 3.76
C GLU A 41 4.54 -15.64 3.70
N LYS A 42 3.71 -16.15 4.62
CA LYS A 42 3.41 -17.58 4.77
C LYS A 42 2.24 -18.02 3.89
N ASP A 43 1.14 -17.26 3.89
CA ASP A 43 -0.08 -17.59 3.15
C ASP A 43 -0.81 -16.32 2.65
N PRO A 44 -0.31 -15.68 1.58
CA PRO A 44 -0.91 -14.46 1.03
C PRO A 44 -2.28 -14.67 0.38
N PHE A 45 -2.75 -15.93 0.27
CA PHE A 45 -4.05 -16.28 -0.32
C PHE A 45 -5.03 -16.84 0.70
N GLY A 46 -4.66 -16.91 1.97
CA GLY A 46 -5.49 -17.45 3.03
C GLY A 46 -6.50 -16.44 3.57
N ASP A 47 -7.45 -16.92 4.38
CA ASP A 47 -8.56 -16.13 4.93
C ASP A 47 -8.12 -14.90 5.73
N ARG A 48 -6.89 -14.92 6.27
CA ARG A 48 -6.32 -13.81 7.06
C ARG A 48 -5.59 -12.77 6.22
N ALA A 49 -5.31 -13.05 4.94
CA ALA A 49 -4.49 -12.20 4.09
C ALA A 49 -5.07 -10.78 3.93
N ALA A 50 -6.39 -10.67 3.68
CA ALA A 50 -7.03 -9.36 3.52
C ALA A 50 -6.97 -8.49 4.80
N THR A 51 -7.08 -9.10 5.98
CA THR A 51 -6.92 -8.38 7.24
C THR A 51 -5.47 -7.99 7.49
N ALA A 52 -4.52 -8.90 7.22
CA ALA A 52 -3.11 -8.60 7.32
C ALA A 52 -2.67 -7.47 6.36
N ALA A 53 -3.16 -7.49 5.12
CA ALA A 53 -2.91 -6.44 4.13
C ALA A 53 -3.36 -5.06 4.63
N ARG A 54 -4.55 -4.97 5.24
CA ARG A 54 -5.03 -3.71 5.84
C ARG A 54 -4.16 -3.22 7.00
N VAL A 55 -3.68 -4.13 7.84
CA VAL A 55 -2.76 -3.80 8.95
C VAL A 55 -1.43 -3.27 8.40
N VAL A 56 -0.88 -3.91 7.37
CA VAL A 56 0.37 -3.49 6.71
C VAL A 56 0.22 -2.14 6.03
N ALA A 57 -0.83 -1.94 5.25
CA ALA A 57 -1.09 -0.67 4.57
C ALA A 57 -1.27 0.47 5.57
N ARG A 58 -2.10 0.26 6.61
CA ARG A 58 -2.32 1.25 7.66
C ARG A 58 -1.04 1.59 8.43
N PHE A 59 -0.20 0.61 8.73
CA PHE A 59 1.10 0.87 9.36
C PHE A 59 2.02 1.70 8.46
N GLY A 60 2.08 1.39 7.16
CA GLY A 60 2.88 2.15 6.19
C GLY A 60 2.41 3.59 5.99
N GLU A 61 1.11 3.85 6.19
CA GLU A 61 0.52 5.19 6.09
C GLU A 61 0.68 6.01 7.38
N GLU A 62 0.49 5.39 8.55
CA GLU A 62 0.40 6.11 9.84
C GLU A 62 1.72 6.16 10.63
N SER A 63 2.69 5.29 10.34
CA SER A 63 3.90 5.14 11.17
C SER A 63 5.05 6.01 10.71
N GLU A 64 5.64 6.76 11.63
CA GLU A 64 6.92 7.46 11.42
C GLU A 64 8.14 6.51 11.43
N GLU A 65 7.96 5.22 11.74
CA GLU A 65 9.05 4.23 11.73
C GLU A 65 9.39 3.70 10.33
N VAL A 66 8.59 4.02 9.32
CA VAL A 66 8.79 3.58 7.94
C VAL A 66 8.43 4.68 6.95
N PHE A 67 8.97 4.59 5.75
CA PHE A 67 8.65 5.49 4.65
C PHE A 67 8.45 4.69 3.37
N LEU A 68 7.31 4.88 2.70
CA LEU A 68 7.01 4.24 1.42
C LEU A 68 6.89 5.32 0.33
N TYR A 69 7.72 5.22 -0.70
CA TYR A 69 7.58 6.09 -1.87
C TYR A 69 6.76 5.37 -2.95
N LEU A 70 5.55 5.86 -3.21
CA LEU A 70 4.62 5.25 -4.16
C LEU A 70 4.61 6.04 -5.47
N SER A 71 4.91 5.37 -6.57
CA SER A 71 4.95 5.93 -7.92
C SER A 71 4.82 4.82 -8.97
N ASP A 72 4.64 5.20 -10.22
CA ASP A 72 4.63 4.24 -11.35
C ASP A 72 5.96 3.47 -11.46
N ASP A 73 7.07 4.04 -11.00
CA ASP A 73 8.37 3.36 -10.95
C ASP A 73 8.41 2.27 -9.86
N THR A 74 7.70 2.43 -8.73
CA THR A 74 7.70 1.46 -7.61
C THR A 74 6.56 0.44 -7.68
N LEU A 75 5.41 0.84 -8.20
CA LEU A 75 4.22 0.03 -8.37
C LEU A 75 3.75 0.05 -9.84
N PRO A 76 4.56 -0.37 -10.82
CA PRO A 76 4.23 -0.24 -12.24
C PRO A 76 2.95 -1.01 -12.64
N TRP A 77 2.53 -1.99 -11.83
CA TRP A 77 1.30 -2.74 -12.05
C TRP A 77 0.04 -2.04 -11.50
N MET A 78 0.14 -0.85 -10.92
CA MET A 78 -0.99 -0.10 -10.39
C MET A 78 -1.38 1.04 -11.35
N SER A 79 -1.79 0.68 -12.58
CA SER A 79 -2.32 1.64 -13.56
C SER A 79 -3.84 1.85 -13.40
N ASP A 80 -4.37 2.97 -13.88
CA ASP A 80 -5.81 3.24 -13.87
C ASP A 80 -6.60 2.33 -14.82
N ASP A 81 -5.98 1.82 -15.90
CA ASP A 81 -6.61 0.96 -16.92
C ASP A 81 -6.55 -0.55 -16.60
N VAL A 82 -6.64 -0.92 -15.32
CA VAL A 82 -6.58 -2.33 -14.90
C VAL A 82 -7.90 -3.05 -15.20
N PRO A 83 -7.86 -4.23 -15.86
CA PRO A 83 -9.05 -5.07 -16.01
C PRO A 83 -9.64 -5.43 -14.63
N PRO A 84 -10.96 -5.29 -14.39
CA PRO A 84 -11.57 -5.59 -13.10
C PRO A 84 -11.25 -7.00 -12.58
N ALA A 85 -11.12 -7.97 -13.49
CA ALA A 85 -10.76 -9.35 -13.18
C ALA A 85 -9.35 -9.53 -12.58
N GLN A 86 -8.48 -8.52 -12.66
CA GLN A 86 -7.12 -8.54 -12.10
C GLN A 86 -6.94 -7.59 -10.91
N ALA A 87 -7.95 -6.79 -10.56
CA ALA A 87 -7.85 -5.77 -9.52
C ALA A 87 -7.45 -6.37 -8.16
N GLU A 88 -8.06 -7.48 -7.76
CA GLU A 88 -7.75 -8.16 -6.49
C GLU A 88 -6.31 -8.68 -6.46
N ALA A 89 -5.83 -9.25 -7.55
CA ALA A 89 -4.48 -9.76 -7.65
C ALA A 89 -3.43 -8.64 -7.58
N ARG A 90 -3.67 -7.53 -8.29
CA ARG A 90 -2.78 -6.35 -8.27
C ARG A 90 -2.78 -5.68 -6.89
N ALA A 91 -3.94 -5.57 -6.23
CA ALA A 91 -4.04 -5.08 -4.87
C ALA A 91 -3.30 -5.99 -3.85
N LEU A 92 -3.42 -7.31 -4.00
CA LEU A 92 -2.65 -8.26 -3.19
C LEU A 92 -1.14 -8.06 -3.40
N LEU A 93 -0.69 -7.91 -4.64
CA LEU A 93 0.72 -7.68 -4.98
C LEU A 93 1.25 -6.36 -4.40
N MET A 94 0.43 -5.31 -4.38
CA MET A 94 0.75 -4.06 -3.69
C MET A 94 0.89 -4.27 -2.17
N ALA A 95 -0.04 -5.00 -1.54
CA ALA A 95 0.02 -5.25 -0.11
C ALA A 95 1.27 -6.07 0.31
N VAL A 96 1.65 -7.08 -0.48
CA VAL A 96 2.88 -7.84 -0.22
C VAL A 96 4.15 -7.05 -0.55
N TYR A 97 4.10 -6.14 -1.53
CA TYR A 97 5.18 -5.18 -1.76
C TYR A 97 5.41 -4.31 -0.52
N PHE A 98 4.35 -3.73 0.06
CA PHE A 98 4.46 -2.99 1.33
C PHE A 98 5.02 -3.86 2.45
N ALA A 99 4.56 -5.10 2.57
CA ALA A 99 5.03 -6.01 3.60
C ALA A 99 6.55 -6.25 3.53
N GLY A 100 7.08 -6.50 2.33
CA GLY A 100 8.51 -6.73 2.12
C GLY A 100 9.36 -5.48 2.38
N ASN A 101 8.89 -4.34 1.93
CA ASN A 101 9.55 -3.05 2.11
C ASN A 101 9.58 -2.63 3.60
N ILE A 102 8.42 -2.62 4.26
CA ILE A 102 8.28 -2.29 5.70
C ILE A 102 9.14 -3.23 6.54
N LYS A 103 9.11 -4.54 6.27
CA LYS A 103 9.93 -5.51 7.02
C LYS A 103 11.41 -5.15 6.98
N ALA A 104 11.94 -4.85 5.79
CA ALA A 104 13.35 -4.54 5.61
C ALA A 104 13.76 -3.27 6.37
N GLN A 105 12.92 -2.23 6.36
CA GLN A 105 13.14 -1.00 7.14
C GLN A 105 13.18 -1.27 8.65
N LEU A 106 12.21 -2.03 9.16
CA LEU A 106 12.12 -2.37 10.58
C LEU A 106 13.28 -3.24 11.07
N GLU A 107 13.76 -4.17 10.24
CA GLU A 107 14.91 -5.04 10.53
C GLU A 107 16.23 -4.26 10.53
N ARG A 108 16.41 -3.37 9.55
CA ARG A 108 17.61 -2.52 9.43
C ARG A 108 17.60 -1.32 10.37
N LYS A 109 16.44 -0.99 10.96
CA LYS A 109 16.20 0.19 11.79
C LYS A 109 16.53 1.49 11.03
N ARG A 110 16.10 1.56 9.77
CA ARG A 110 16.27 2.73 8.90
C ARG A 110 14.94 3.08 8.27
N VAL A 111 14.57 4.35 8.36
CA VAL A 111 13.36 4.93 7.75
C VAL A 111 13.74 5.39 6.34
N GLU A 112 13.81 4.43 5.42
CA GLU A 112 14.31 4.61 4.06
C GLU A 112 13.60 3.59 3.16
N ASP A 113 12.92 4.06 2.11
CA ASP A 113 12.16 3.20 1.20
C ASP A 113 13.04 2.04 0.69
N ASP A 114 12.55 0.80 0.70
CA ASP A 114 13.26 -0.38 0.17
C ASP A 114 12.43 -1.09 -0.91
N PRO A 115 12.38 -0.55 -2.14
CA PRO A 115 11.61 -1.14 -3.23
C PRO A 115 12.13 -2.52 -3.62
N TYR A 116 13.43 -2.78 -3.47
CA TYR A 116 14.02 -4.08 -3.78
C TYR A 116 13.40 -5.20 -2.93
N SER A 117 13.35 -5.02 -1.60
CA SER A 117 12.76 -6.00 -0.69
C SER A 117 11.25 -6.17 -0.93
N GLY A 118 10.54 -5.08 -1.26
CA GLY A 118 9.13 -5.13 -1.65
C GLY A 118 8.90 -5.96 -2.92
N TRP A 119 9.66 -5.69 -3.99
CA TRP A 119 9.54 -6.43 -5.25
C TRP A 119 9.89 -7.90 -5.11
N LEU A 120 10.90 -8.27 -4.33
CA LEU A 120 11.22 -9.67 -4.08
C LEU A 120 10.02 -10.43 -3.51
N LEU A 121 9.30 -9.84 -2.56
CA LEU A 121 8.12 -10.48 -1.97
C LEU A 121 6.93 -10.49 -2.95
N ALA A 122 6.73 -9.43 -3.74
CA ALA A 122 5.72 -9.40 -4.80
C ALA A 122 5.98 -10.45 -5.89
N ILE A 123 7.22 -10.57 -6.38
CA ILE A 123 7.66 -11.58 -7.35
C ILE A 123 7.42 -12.99 -6.79
N LYS A 124 7.83 -13.27 -5.55
CA LYS A 124 7.60 -14.55 -4.90
C LYS A 124 6.10 -14.89 -4.86
N THR A 125 5.28 -13.92 -4.47
CA THR A 125 3.82 -14.08 -4.36
C THR A 125 3.19 -14.31 -5.73
N TYR A 126 3.63 -13.59 -6.75
CA TYR A 126 3.16 -13.76 -8.12
C TYR A 126 3.47 -15.14 -8.70
N ARG A 127 4.67 -15.69 -8.42
CA ARG A 127 5.02 -17.06 -8.80
C ARG A 127 4.04 -18.09 -8.21
N GLU A 128 3.66 -17.94 -6.95
CA GLU A 128 2.67 -18.82 -6.32
C GLU A 128 1.27 -18.60 -6.87
N MET A 129 0.90 -17.34 -7.13
CA MET A 129 -0.37 -16.98 -7.77
C MET A 129 -0.51 -17.66 -9.14
N ARG A 130 0.55 -17.65 -9.95
CA ARG A 130 0.61 -18.29 -11.27
C ARG A 130 0.46 -19.81 -11.23
N LYS A 131 0.93 -20.46 -10.17
CA LYS A 131 0.73 -21.91 -9.97
C LYS A 131 -0.74 -22.25 -9.68
N ARG A 132 -1.46 -21.35 -8.99
CA ARG A 132 -2.88 -21.52 -8.64
C ARG A 132 -3.81 -21.10 -9.77
N GLN A 133 -3.44 -20.05 -10.51
CA GLN A 133 -4.24 -19.44 -11.57
C GLN A 133 -3.36 -19.24 -12.81
N ALA A 134 -3.23 -20.26 -13.63
CA ALA A 134 -2.29 -20.27 -14.75
C ALA A 134 -2.56 -19.19 -15.82
N GLN A 135 -3.75 -18.60 -15.85
CA GLN A 135 -4.17 -17.57 -16.80
C GLN A 135 -3.78 -16.14 -16.39
N ILE A 136 -3.43 -15.89 -15.12
CA ILE A 136 -3.12 -14.51 -14.70
C ILE A 136 -1.81 -14.03 -15.33
N ARG A 137 -1.82 -12.86 -15.94
CA ARG A 137 -0.64 -12.23 -16.56
C ARG A 137 -0.60 -10.77 -16.15
N ILE A 138 0.49 -10.39 -15.49
CA ILE A 138 0.76 -9.01 -15.05
C ILE A 138 2.15 -8.70 -15.61
N PRO A 139 2.23 -8.19 -16.85
CA PRO A 139 3.49 -8.02 -17.58
C PRO A 139 4.56 -7.27 -16.77
N GLU A 140 4.14 -6.28 -16.00
CA GLU A 140 5.00 -5.42 -15.19
C GLU A 140 5.72 -6.22 -14.08
N ILE A 141 5.05 -7.23 -13.50
CA ILE A 141 5.68 -8.14 -12.54
C ILE A 141 6.59 -9.14 -13.26
N GLU A 142 6.23 -9.57 -14.47
CA GLU A 142 7.08 -10.45 -15.28
C GLU A 142 8.39 -9.75 -15.68
N GLU A 143 8.35 -8.45 -15.98
CA GLU A 143 9.56 -7.64 -16.22
C GLU A 143 10.46 -7.57 -14.97
N LEU A 144 9.88 -7.37 -13.79
CA LEU A 144 10.62 -7.42 -12.53
C LEU A 144 11.22 -8.81 -12.27
N MET A 145 10.53 -9.89 -12.64
CA MET A 145 11.06 -11.26 -12.59
C MET A 145 12.26 -11.45 -13.53
N GLU A 146 12.21 -10.86 -14.72
CA GLU A 146 13.32 -10.91 -15.68
C GLU A 146 14.54 -10.16 -15.17
N LEU A 147 14.34 -8.99 -14.55
CA LEU A 147 15.41 -8.25 -13.87
C LEU A 147 16.00 -9.05 -12.70
N GLU A 148 15.17 -9.76 -11.92
CA GLU A 148 15.62 -10.62 -10.82
C GLU A 148 16.45 -11.78 -11.36
N ARG A 149 15.97 -12.47 -12.40
CA ARG A 149 16.68 -13.57 -13.07
C ARG A 149 18.02 -13.14 -13.67
N ALA A 150 18.09 -11.91 -14.20
CA ALA A 150 19.31 -11.33 -14.75
C ALA A 150 20.28 -10.79 -13.67
N GLY A 151 19.93 -10.84 -12.38
CA GLY A 151 20.72 -10.25 -11.30
C GLY A 151 20.77 -8.72 -11.31
N ARG A 152 19.83 -8.07 -12.02
CA ARG A 152 19.78 -6.62 -12.24
C ARG A 152 18.73 -5.89 -11.40
N LEU A 153 17.81 -6.63 -10.75
CA LEU A 153 16.72 -6.03 -9.98
C LEU A 153 17.22 -5.06 -8.89
N LYS A 154 18.28 -5.42 -8.18
CA LYS A 154 18.84 -4.57 -7.11
C LYS A 154 19.34 -3.23 -7.65
N ALA A 155 20.15 -3.25 -8.71
CA ALA A 155 20.65 -2.03 -9.34
C ALA A 155 19.51 -1.15 -9.91
N HIS A 156 18.43 -1.80 -10.39
CA HIS A 156 17.24 -1.10 -10.83
C HIS A 156 16.52 -0.39 -9.66
N ALA A 157 16.34 -1.06 -8.53
CA ALA A 157 15.80 -0.46 -7.30
C ALA A 157 16.64 0.72 -6.81
N GLU A 158 17.97 0.58 -6.77
CA GLU A 158 18.89 1.65 -6.37
C GLU A 158 18.77 2.88 -7.28
N THR A 159 18.60 2.66 -8.59
CA THR A 159 18.37 3.75 -9.55
C THR A 159 17.07 4.50 -9.25
N ILE A 160 16.00 3.78 -8.89
CA ILE A 160 14.71 4.37 -8.54
C ILE A 160 14.81 5.14 -7.22
N GLN A 161 15.44 4.59 -6.19
CA GLN A 161 15.69 5.29 -4.92
C GLN A 161 16.46 6.60 -5.13
N GLN A 162 17.52 6.60 -5.93
CA GLN A 162 18.29 7.81 -6.24
C GLN A 162 17.43 8.90 -6.90
N LYS A 163 16.58 8.52 -7.86
CA LYS A 163 15.64 9.45 -8.50
C LYS A 163 14.66 10.05 -7.49
N GLN A 164 14.15 9.24 -6.56
CA GLN A 164 13.24 9.69 -5.51
C GLN A 164 13.91 10.70 -4.58
N GLU A 165 15.14 10.40 -4.12
CA GLU A 165 15.93 11.31 -3.28
C GLU A 165 16.17 12.65 -3.96
N GLU A 166 16.53 12.62 -5.26
CA GLU A 166 16.70 13.83 -6.07
C GLU A 166 15.41 14.63 -6.17
N GLN A 167 14.28 13.98 -6.42
CA GLN A 167 12.97 14.63 -6.51
C GLN A 167 12.58 15.27 -5.17
N SER A 168 12.64 14.51 -4.07
CA SER A 168 12.35 15.03 -2.72
C SER A 168 13.31 16.15 -2.30
N ARG A 169 14.56 16.14 -2.77
CA ARG A 169 15.49 17.26 -2.56
C ARG A 169 15.06 18.51 -3.33
N ARG A 170 14.62 18.38 -4.58
CA ARG A 170 14.14 19.51 -5.39
C ARG A 170 12.88 20.12 -4.79
N GLU A 171 11.92 19.31 -4.36
CA GLU A 171 10.67 19.77 -3.74
C GLU A 171 10.89 20.57 -2.45
N ARG A 172 11.94 20.25 -1.68
CA ARG A 172 12.31 20.98 -0.45
C ARG A 172 13.00 22.32 -0.68
N MET A 173 13.41 22.63 -1.92
CA MET A 173 14.09 23.88 -2.27
C MET A 173 13.15 24.95 -2.85
N ILE A 174 11.87 24.61 -3.03
CA ILE A 174 10.80 25.49 -3.52
C ILE A 174 9.99 25.97 -2.32
#